data_AF-A0A7C4XNK4-F1
#
_entry.id   AF-A0A7C4XNK4-F1
#
_cell.length_a   1.000
_cell.length_b   1.000
_cell.length_c   1.000
_cell.angle_alpha   90.00
_cell.angle_beta   90.00
_cell.angle_gamma   90.00
#
_symmetry.space_group_name_H-M   'P 1'
#
loop_
_entity.id
_entity.type
_entity.pdbx_description
1 polymer ?
#
loop_
_entity_poly.entity_id
_entity_poly.type
_entity_poly.pdbx_seq_one_letter_code
_entity_poly.pdbx_strand_id
1 'polypeptide(L)' 'MSDAALDIASGVRAGRRRARDVVEEHLDRIAAREREVHAFNVVLADEARA' A
#
# COMPACT_ATOMS: atom_id res chain seq x y z
N MET A 1 14.51 -0.70 -0.64
CA MET A 1 14.23 -2.13 -0.90
C MET A 1 12.76 -2.34 -0.56
N SER A 2 11.97 -2.87 -1.49
CA SER A 2 10.56 -3.19 -1.21
C SER A 2 10.51 -4.15 -0.03
N ASP A 3 9.72 -3.87 1.00
CA ASP A 3 9.39 -4.91 1.99
C ASP A 3 8.79 -6.07 1.22
N ALA A 4 9.33 -7.27 1.39
CA ALA A 4 8.68 -8.45 0.86
C ALA A 4 7.29 -8.54 1.52
N ALA A 5 6.28 -9.05 0.80
CA ALA A 5 4.92 -9.16 1.34
C ALA A 5 4.88 -9.87 2.71
N LEU A 6 5.80 -10.81 2.93
CA LEU A 6 5.98 -11.51 4.20
C LEU A 6 6.46 -10.60 5.34
N ASP A 7 7.32 -9.62 5.07
CA ASP A 7 7.82 -8.68 6.07
C ASP A 7 6.72 -7.72 6.52
N ILE A 8 5.92 -7.22 5.56
CA ILE A 8 4.74 -6.40 5.85
C ILE A 8 3.77 -7.20 6.73
N ALA A 9 3.41 -8.42 6.30
CA ALA A 9 2.45 -9.25 7.01
C ALA A 9 2.94 -9.62 8.43
N SER A 10 4.22 -9.98 8.57
CA SER A 10 4.80 -10.29 9.87
C SER A 10 4.87 -9.07 10.79
N GLY A 11 5.16 -7.89 10.24
CA GLY A 11 5.19 -6.62 10.98
C GLY A 11 3.82 -6.19 11.47
N VAL A 12 2.78 -6.35 10.65
CA VAL A 12 1.39 -6.11 11.04
C VAL A 12 0.94 -7.11 12.10
N ARG A 13 1.20 -8.41 11.90
CA ARG A 13 0.85 -9.46 12.88
C ARG A 13 1.54 -9.23 14.22
N ALA A 14 2.76 -8.74 14.22
CA ALA A 14 3.51 -8.41 15.44
C ALA A 14 3.18 -7.04 16.04
N GLY A 15 2.27 -6.26 15.43
CA GLY A 15 1.89 -4.92 15.90
C GLY A 15 2.95 -3.83 15.73
N ARG A 16 4.06 -4.12 15.04
CA ARG A 16 5.13 -3.14 14.75
C ARG A 16 4.73 -2.16 13.65
N ARG A 17 3.78 -2.55 12.80
CA ARG A 17 3.20 -1.72 11.74
C ARG A 17 1.69 -1.83 11.82
N ARG A 18 0.98 -0.77 11.46
CA ARG A 18 -0.48 -0.80 11.42
C ARG A 18 -0.91 -1.02 9.98
N ALA A 19 -1.88 -1.91 9.77
CA ALA A 19 -2.35 -2.26 8.42
C ALA A 19 -2.80 -1.02 7.63
N ARG A 20 -3.56 -0.12 8.25
CA ARG A 20 -4.00 1.13 7.59
C ARG A 20 -2.84 2.01 7.13
N ASP A 21 -1.74 2.07 7.89
CA ASP A 21 -0.60 2.93 7.54
C ASP A 21 0.15 2.35 6.32
N VAL A 22 0.18 1.01 6.19
CA VAL A 22 0.71 0.34 4.99
C VAL A 22 -0.15 0.65 3.77
N VAL A 23 -1.48 0.60 3.90
CA VAL A 23 -2.41 0.90 2.80
C VAL A 23 -2.20 2.32 2.30
N GLU A 24 -2.21 3.32 3.20
CA GLU A 24 -2.02 4.72 2.80
C GLU A 24 -0.65 4.95 2.15
N GLU A 25 0.44 4.36 2.69
CA GLU A 25 1.78 4.47 2.09
C GLU A 25 1.80 4.02 0.62
N HIS A 26 1.08 2.94 0.29
CA HIS A 26 1.04 2.42 -1.08
C HIS A 26 0.11 3.23 -1.97
N LEU A 27 -1.04 3.68 -1.46
CA LEU A 27 -1.95 4.56 -2.20
C LEU A 27 -1.27 5.90 -2.52
N ASP A 28 -0.51 6.48 -1.59
CA ASP A 28 0.26 7.71 -1.80
C ASP A 28 1.34 7.52 -2.89
N ARG A 29 2.05 6.39 -2.86
CA ARG A 29 3.05 6.05 -3.89
C ARG A 29 2.43 5.89 -5.27
N ILE A 30 1.23 5.30 -5.36
CA ILE A 30 0.48 5.20 -6.61
C ILE A 30 0.09 6.61 -7.06
N ALA A 31 -0.58 7.40 -6.21
CA ALA A 31 -1.04 8.75 -6.54
C ALA A 31 0.10 9.69 -7.02
N ALA A 32 1.30 9.51 -6.47
CA ALA A 32 2.48 10.31 -6.82
C ALA A 32 3.02 10.05 -8.23
N ARG A 33 2.89 8.83 -8.77
CA ARG A 33 3.54 8.43 -10.04
C ARG A 33 2.60 7.97 -11.14
N GLU A 34 1.35 7.68 -10.80
CA GLU A 34 0.45 7.02 -11.74
C GLU A 34 0.14 7.86 -12.98
N ARG A 35 0.20 9.19 -12.87
CA ARG A 35 0.02 10.11 -14.02
C ARG A 35 1.14 10.00 -15.06
N GLU A 36 2.28 9.43 -14.70
CA GLU A 36 3.44 9.27 -15.58
C GLU A 36 3.53 7.85 -16.13
N VAL A 37 3.20 6.85 -15.30
CA VAL A 37 3.44 5.42 -15.60
C VAL A 37 2.22 4.75 -16.21
N HIS A 38 1.01 5.21 -15.87
CA HIS A 38 -0.25 4.62 -16.35
C HIS A 38 -0.33 3.09 -16.11
N ALA A 39 0.07 2.63 -14.93
CA ALA A 39 0.08 1.22 -14.58
C ALA A 39 -1.28 0.71 -14.06
N PHE A 40 -2.14 1.59 -13.56
CA PHE A 40 -3.41 1.25 -12.92
C PHE A 40 -4.58 1.88 -13.69
N ASN A 41 -5.42 1.03 -14.29
CA ASN A 41 -6.65 1.49 -14.93
C ASN A 41 -7.70 1.94 -13.91
N VAL A 42 -7.77 1.27 -12.76
CA VAL A 42 -8.72 1.55 -11.67
C VAL A 42 -8.01 1.31 -10.34
N VAL A 43 -8.16 2.24 -9.40
CA VAL A 43 -7.66 2.12 -8.04
C VAL A 43 -8.87 2.07 -7.09
N LEU A 44 -9.06 0.94 -6.42
CA LEU A 44 -10.13 0.70 -5.43
C LEU A 44 -9.69 1.19 -4.04
N ALA A 45 -9.45 2.50 -3.91
CA ALA A 45 -8.84 3.08 -2.73
C ALA A 45 -9.74 2.98 -1.48
N ASP A 46 -11.06 3.11 -1.65
CA ASP A 46 -12.01 3.06 -0.54
C ASP A 46 -12.20 1.62 -0.05
N GLU A 47 -12.27 0.65 -0.96
CA GLU A 47 -12.34 -0.77 -0.63
C GLU A 47 -11.05 -1.26 0.03
N ALA A 48 -9.89 -0.70 -0.33
CA ALA A 48 -8.62 -1.01 0.33
C ALA A 48 -8.55 -0.47 1.78
N ARG A 49 -9.36 0.54 2.11
CA ARG A 49 -9.44 1.15 3.46
C ARG A 49 -10.49 0.51 4.35
N ALA A 50 -11.49 -0.15 3.78
CA ALA A 50 -12.62 -0.78 4.49
C ALA A 50 -12.17 -1.99 5.33
#